data_AF-A0A0V0XW82-F1
#
_entry.id   AF-A0A0V0XW82-F1
#
_cell.length_a   1.000
_cell.length_b   1.000
_cell.length_c   1.000
_cell.angle_alpha   90.00
_cell.angle_beta   90.00
_cell.angle_gamma   90.00
#
_symmetry.space_group_name_H-M   'P 1'
#
loop_
_entity.id
_entity.type
_entity.pdbx_description
1 polymer ?
#
loop_
_entity_poly.entity_id
_entity_poly.type
_entity_poly.pdbx_seq_one_letter_code
_entity_poly.pdbx_strand_id
1 'polypeptide(L)'
;LVLIRNLLIHCKSLIDEEAMQKVLIPIEAAIHELDLMGSILKLHGQQLRKHCSVFKWRLFEALVHLNPSYYLSYFTILLREVVSEFTVVDGSNVNCTSLLHDFCCNEEAILFDLSFLLCDYRQIEELIHPIAQKPVAVAGSELNVFELCLQTDKIAFMQPALPLSTALVDASVMLFGHVFPYVQSKHRVQMMEHFVDCIKQLKGAKQATVQGNVVLALIWSLKNLADSKLSLEKSGNLLDTVLQLVTSMLPCSSVVLRYAAAEAFGRLAQVAPEPQFIAEMVQISYDKLKLCRDANTRTGHSLALGCLHRYVGGLASGHQLDVSVSVLLALAQDTSSQHVQVILFIFVCCNMFFACSFFRFGRCIRCV
;
A
#
# COMPACT_ATOMS: atom_id res chain seq x y z
N LEU A 1 1.56 0.26 25.62
CA LEU A 1 1.61 0.40 24.14
C LEU A 1 1.35 1.83 23.67
N VAL A 2 0.23 2.49 24.00
CA VAL A 2 -0.03 3.89 23.59
C VAL A 2 1.06 4.87 24.05
N LEU A 3 1.46 4.80 25.33
CA LEU A 3 2.55 5.62 25.87
C LEU A 3 3.88 5.37 25.14
N ILE A 4 4.18 4.10 24.85
CA ILE A 4 5.39 3.70 24.12
C ILE A 4 5.38 4.28 22.71
N ARG A 5 4.27 4.15 21.97
CA ARG A 5 4.10 4.76 20.65
C ARG A 5 4.36 6.26 20.69
N ASN A 6 3.71 6.97 21.62
CA ASN A 6 3.84 8.43 21.70
C ASN A 6 5.26 8.87 22.08
N LEU A 7 5.94 8.12 22.96
CA LEU A 7 7.35 8.32 23.26
C LEU A 7 8.22 8.15 22.00
N LEU A 8 7.99 7.08 21.22
CA LEU A 8 8.74 6.79 19.99
C LEU A 8 8.48 7.82 18.87
N ILE A 9 7.31 8.45 18.83
CA ILE A 9 6.97 9.46 17.82
C ILE A 9 7.52 10.83 18.23
N HIS A 10 7.14 11.31 19.42
CA HIS A 10 7.31 12.71 19.81
C HIS A 10 8.58 12.98 20.62
N CYS A 11 9.19 11.94 21.19
CA CYS A 11 10.30 12.07 22.15
C CYS A 11 11.55 11.30 21.71
N LYS A 12 11.80 11.15 20.39
CA LYS A 12 12.94 10.38 19.86
C LYS A 12 14.30 10.78 20.45
N SER A 13 14.50 12.06 20.76
CA SER A 13 15.74 12.58 21.35
C SER A 13 15.98 12.13 22.80
N LEU A 14 14.94 11.65 23.49
CA LEU A 14 15.01 11.19 24.87
C LEU A 14 15.26 9.69 24.98
N ILE A 15 15.27 8.96 23.86
CA ILE A 15 15.45 7.51 23.84
C ILE A 15 16.91 7.20 23.50
N ASP A 16 17.72 7.07 24.54
CA ASP A 16 19.06 6.49 24.45
C ASP A 16 19.00 4.95 24.41
N GLU A 17 20.14 4.29 24.28
CA GLU A 17 20.19 2.82 24.20
C GLU A 17 19.63 2.13 25.44
N GLU A 18 19.87 2.70 26.64
CA GLU A 18 19.37 2.14 27.90
C GLU A 18 17.85 2.28 28.01
N ALA A 19 17.31 3.45 27.68
CA ALA A 19 15.87 3.68 27.62
C ALA A 19 15.22 2.79 26.56
N MET A 20 15.87 2.57 25.42
CA MET A 20 15.38 1.67 24.38
C MET A 20 15.26 0.23 24.92
N GLN A 21 16.28 -0.29 25.61
CA GLN A 21 16.19 -1.63 26.21
C GLN A 21 15.02 -1.76 27.19
N LYS A 22 14.77 -0.72 28.00
CA LYS A 22 13.61 -0.70 28.91
C LYS A 22 12.28 -0.66 28.17
N VAL A 23 12.22 0.03 27.03
CA VAL A 23 11.03 0.08 26.17
C VAL A 23 10.78 -1.26 25.47
N LEU A 24 11.82 -2.01 25.13
CA LEU A 24 11.67 -3.31 24.46
C LEU A 24 11.06 -4.39 25.35
N ILE A 25 11.35 -4.41 26.66
CA ILE A 25 10.81 -5.40 27.61
C ILE A 25 9.26 -5.54 27.52
N PRO A 26 8.46 -4.47 27.68
CA PRO A 26 7.01 -4.57 27.57
C PRO A 26 6.52 -4.86 26.13
N ILE A 27 7.32 -4.57 25.11
CA ILE A 27 6.97 -4.88 23.71
C ILE A 27 7.15 -6.37 23.45
N GLU A 28 8.26 -6.94 23.88
CA GLU A 28 8.50 -8.39 23.79
C GLU A 28 7.40 -9.14 24.53
N ALA A 29 7.06 -8.73 25.76
CA ALA A 29 5.94 -9.32 26.50
C ALA A 29 4.61 -9.25 25.72
N ALA A 30 4.30 -8.10 25.11
CA ALA A 30 3.10 -7.94 24.30
C ALA A 30 3.09 -8.83 23.05
N ILE A 31 4.24 -9.06 22.42
CA ILE A 31 4.36 -9.97 21.28
C ILE A 31 4.15 -11.44 21.70
N HIS A 32 4.59 -11.83 22.91
CA HIS A 32 4.31 -13.18 23.41
C HIS A 32 2.82 -13.34 23.75
N GLU A 33 2.19 -12.30 24.31
CA GLU A 33 0.75 -12.29 24.57
C GLU A 33 -0.06 -12.37 23.27
N LEU A 34 0.42 -11.75 22.19
CA LEU A 34 -0.17 -11.86 20.86
C LEU A 34 -0.27 -13.33 20.39
N ASP A 35 0.75 -14.15 20.62
CA ASP A 35 0.75 -15.57 20.24
C ASP A 35 -0.28 -16.39 21.05
N LEU A 36 -0.57 -15.98 22.28
CA LEU A 36 -1.54 -16.62 23.17
C LEU A 36 -2.99 -16.25 22.85
N MET A 37 -3.24 -15.18 22.09
CA MET A 37 -4.59 -14.66 21.85
C MET A 37 -5.54 -15.68 21.23
N GLY A 38 -5.07 -16.50 20.30
CA GLY A 38 -5.89 -17.55 19.70
C GLY A 38 -6.43 -18.55 20.73
N SER A 39 -5.62 -18.88 21.75
CA SER A 39 -6.01 -19.75 22.85
C SER A 39 -6.95 -19.04 23.83
N ILE A 40 -6.68 -17.77 24.14
CA ILE A 40 -7.53 -16.93 25.01
C ILE A 40 -8.94 -16.82 24.43
N LEU A 41 -9.07 -16.55 23.12
CA LEU A 41 -10.37 -16.45 22.46
C LEU A 41 -11.12 -17.78 22.43
N LYS A 42 -10.41 -18.91 22.31
CA LYS A 42 -11.03 -20.25 22.39
C LYS A 42 -11.56 -20.55 23.80
N LEU A 43 -10.86 -20.14 24.84
CA LEU A 43 -11.21 -20.44 26.23
C LEU A 43 -12.30 -19.52 26.79
N HIS A 44 -12.23 -18.21 26.48
CA HIS A 44 -13.08 -17.19 27.09
C HIS A 44 -14.17 -16.66 26.14
N GLY A 45 -14.17 -17.09 24.88
CA GLY A 45 -15.22 -16.80 23.91
C GLY A 45 -15.15 -15.40 23.28
N GLN A 46 -16.21 -15.07 22.55
CA GLN A 46 -16.24 -13.93 21.62
C GLN A 46 -16.23 -12.54 22.28
N GLN A 47 -16.51 -12.46 23.58
CA GLN A 47 -16.57 -11.18 24.31
C GLN A 47 -15.20 -10.49 24.37
N LEU A 48 -14.10 -11.26 24.33
CA LEU A 48 -12.74 -10.72 24.33
C LEU A 48 -12.26 -10.30 22.95
N ARG A 49 -12.95 -10.66 21.85
CA ARG A 49 -12.50 -10.37 20.48
C ARG A 49 -12.20 -8.90 20.25
N LYS A 50 -13.09 -8.02 20.70
CA LYS A 50 -12.89 -6.56 20.59
C LYS A 50 -11.64 -6.10 21.33
N HIS A 51 -11.39 -6.61 22.53
CA HIS A 51 -10.22 -6.27 23.34
C HIS A 51 -8.94 -6.78 22.70
N CYS A 52 -8.94 -7.99 22.16
CA CYS A 52 -7.82 -8.53 21.37
C CYS A 52 -7.53 -7.65 20.14
N SER A 53 -8.55 -7.23 19.40
CA SER A 53 -8.37 -6.33 18.24
C SER A 53 -7.78 -4.97 18.64
N VAL A 54 -8.23 -4.38 19.77
CA VAL A 54 -7.62 -3.14 20.29
C VAL A 54 -6.16 -3.35 20.66
N PHE A 55 -5.84 -4.45 21.34
CA PHE A 55 -4.46 -4.77 21.70
C PHE A 55 -3.57 -4.94 20.46
N LYS A 56 -4.02 -5.74 19.47
CA LYS A 56 -3.29 -5.93 18.20
C LYS A 56 -3.02 -4.59 17.53
N TRP A 57 -4.06 -3.77 17.40
CA TRP A 57 -3.97 -2.45 16.77
C TRP A 57 -2.91 -1.58 17.46
N ARG A 58 -2.98 -1.44 18.79
CA ARG A 58 -2.02 -0.63 19.55
C ARG A 58 -0.60 -1.19 19.53
N LEU A 59 -0.43 -2.50 19.46
CA LEU A 59 0.87 -3.14 19.32
C LEU A 59 1.45 -2.85 17.93
N PHE A 60 0.67 -3.03 16.88
CA PHE A 60 1.12 -2.83 15.51
C PHE A 60 1.48 -1.36 15.24
N GLU A 61 0.68 -0.41 15.73
CA GLU A 61 1.01 1.02 15.65
C GLU A 61 2.34 1.35 16.34
N ALA A 62 2.63 0.74 17.49
CA ALA A 62 3.89 0.98 18.19
C ALA A 62 5.10 0.39 17.45
N LEU A 63 4.95 -0.82 16.90
CA LEU A 63 6.04 -1.53 16.22
C LEU A 63 6.50 -0.83 14.93
N VAL A 64 5.59 -0.18 14.18
CA VAL A 64 5.94 0.59 12.97
C VAL A 64 6.95 1.72 13.27
N HIS A 65 7.00 2.23 14.50
CA HIS A 65 7.93 3.30 14.88
C HIS A 65 9.27 2.79 15.43
N LEU A 66 9.45 1.47 15.56
CA LEU A 66 10.70 0.85 15.96
C LEU A 66 11.51 0.37 14.77
N ASN A 67 12.82 0.31 14.92
CA ASN A 67 13.66 -0.39 13.96
C ASN A 67 13.31 -1.89 13.98
N PRO A 68 13.02 -2.53 12.82
CA PRO A 68 12.70 -3.95 12.77
C PRO A 68 13.80 -4.87 13.32
N SER A 69 15.05 -4.40 13.38
CA SER A 69 16.16 -5.13 13.98
C SER A 69 15.91 -5.56 15.43
N TYR A 70 15.12 -4.79 16.19
CA TYR A 70 14.84 -5.08 17.60
C TYR A 70 13.89 -6.26 17.83
N TYR A 71 13.14 -6.69 16.83
CA TYR A 71 12.12 -7.73 17.00
C TYR A 71 12.14 -8.79 15.87
N LEU A 72 13.30 -8.98 15.23
CA LEU A 72 13.53 -9.97 14.16
C LEU A 72 13.11 -11.40 14.56
N SER A 73 13.41 -11.79 15.81
CA SER A 73 13.09 -13.13 16.34
C SER A 73 11.59 -13.42 16.37
N TYR A 74 10.73 -12.40 16.30
CA TYR A 74 9.28 -12.52 16.40
C TYR A 74 8.55 -12.39 15.06
N PHE A 75 9.27 -12.25 13.94
CA PHE A 75 8.66 -12.03 12.64
C PHE A 75 7.67 -13.12 12.25
N THR A 76 7.93 -14.38 12.58
CA THR A 76 7.00 -15.48 12.27
C THR A 76 5.62 -15.26 12.91
N ILE A 77 5.58 -14.81 14.17
CA ILE A 77 4.33 -14.53 14.89
C ILE A 77 3.67 -13.29 14.29
N LEU A 78 4.44 -12.20 14.14
CA LEU A 78 3.92 -10.93 13.65
C LEU A 78 3.36 -11.04 12.23
N LEU A 79 4.09 -11.68 11.32
CA LEU A 79 3.65 -11.86 9.92
C LEU A 79 2.39 -12.71 9.85
N ARG A 80 2.29 -13.79 10.64
CA ARG A 80 1.08 -14.63 10.70
C ARG A 80 -0.13 -13.80 11.12
N GLU A 81 0.00 -13.01 12.17
CA GLU A 81 -1.11 -12.20 12.69
C GLU A 81 -1.46 -11.05 11.75
N VAL A 82 -0.47 -10.28 11.30
CA VAL A 82 -0.67 -9.13 10.42
C VAL A 82 -1.28 -9.53 9.08
N VAL A 83 -0.78 -10.59 8.45
CA VAL A 83 -1.36 -11.09 7.18
C VAL A 83 -2.81 -11.51 7.39
N SER A 84 -3.13 -12.16 8.51
CA SER A 84 -4.48 -12.62 8.78
C SER A 84 -5.50 -11.49 8.85
N GLU A 85 -5.13 -10.30 9.38
CA GLU A 85 -6.07 -9.19 9.52
C GLU A 85 -6.54 -8.63 8.17
N PHE A 86 -5.73 -8.71 7.12
CA PHE A 86 -6.04 -8.08 5.83
C PHE A 86 -6.29 -9.06 4.68
N THR A 87 -6.09 -10.37 4.88
CA THR A 87 -6.44 -11.42 3.90
C THR A 87 -7.61 -12.30 4.32
N VAL A 88 -7.94 -12.40 5.60
CA VAL A 88 -9.00 -13.29 6.10
C VAL A 88 -10.38 -12.68 5.92
N VAL A 89 -11.33 -13.55 5.57
CA VAL A 89 -12.74 -13.21 5.43
C VAL A 89 -13.51 -13.72 6.65
N ASP A 90 -13.88 -12.82 7.56
CA ASP A 90 -14.73 -13.15 8.70
C ASP A 90 -16.21 -13.07 8.29
N GLY A 91 -16.80 -14.23 7.96
CA GLY A 91 -18.21 -14.34 7.60
C GLY A 91 -18.56 -13.67 6.26
N SER A 92 -19.52 -12.73 6.26
CA SER A 92 -19.98 -12.09 5.02
C SER A 92 -19.11 -10.94 4.56
N ASN A 93 -18.25 -10.35 5.41
CA ASN A 93 -17.58 -9.08 5.14
C ASN A 93 -16.07 -9.20 5.28
N VAL A 94 -15.33 -8.49 4.42
CA VAL A 94 -13.88 -8.30 4.53
C VAL A 94 -13.66 -6.88 5.04
N ASN A 95 -12.76 -6.70 6.01
CA ASN A 95 -12.39 -5.37 6.47
C ASN A 95 -11.51 -4.70 5.39
N CYS A 96 -11.93 -3.51 4.95
CA CYS A 96 -11.16 -2.71 4.01
C CYS A 96 -10.22 -1.77 4.76
N THR A 97 -9.05 -1.53 4.16
CA THR A 97 -8.16 -0.41 4.53
C THR A 97 -8.80 0.92 4.18
N SER A 98 -8.57 1.95 4.99
CA SER A 98 -8.94 3.34 4.66
C SER A 98 -7.86 4.04 3.82
N LEU A 99 -6.63 3.56 3.93
CA LEU A 99 -5.42 4.20 3.40
C LEU A 99 -5.31 4.14 1.88
N LEU A 100 -6.08 3.29 1.20
CA LEU A 100 -6.00 3.15 -0.25
C LEU A 100 -6.39 4.45 -0.96
N HIS A 101 -7.41 5.14 -0.45
CA HIS A 101 -7.87 6.41 -1.02
C HIS A 101 -6.92 7.56 -0.70
N ASP A 102 -6.48 7.66 0.56
CA ASP A 102 -5.50 8.66 1.01
C ASP A 102 -4.19 8.54 0.21
N PHE A 103 -3.73 7.31 -0.03
CA PHE A 103 -2.58 7.04 -0.88
C PHE A 103 -2.78 7.61 -2.30
N CYS A 104 -3.96 7.41 -2.88
CA CYS A 104 -4.29 7.90 -4.21
C CYS A 104 -4.54 9.41 -4.28
N CYS A 105 -4.66 10.13 -3.15
CA CYS A 105 -4.96 11.56 -3.12
C CYS A 105 -3.80 12.44 -2.58
N ASN A 106 -2.72 11.85 -2.10
CA ASN A 106 -1.52 12.58 -1.64
C ASN A 106 -0.78 13.29 -2.79
N GLU A 107 0.16 14.19 -2.47
CA GLU A 107 0.85 15.12 -3.40
C GLU A 107 1.39 14.47 -4.69
N GLU A 108 1.80 13.20 -4.67
CA GLU A 108 2.24 12.45 -5.86
C GLU A 108 1.10 12.22 -6.88
N ALA A 109 -0.17 12.22 -6.44
CA ALA A 109 -1.37 12.15 -7.26
C ALA A 109 -1.93 13.53 -7.66
N ILE A 110 -1.65 14.58 -6.88
CA ILE A 110 -1.99 15.98 -7.21
C ILE A 110 -1.30 16.40 -8.51
N LEU A 111 -0.10 15.85 -8.79
CA LEU A 111 0.59 16.05 -10.05
C LEU A 111 -0.22 15.57 -11.27
N PHE A 112 -1.27 14.77 -11.09
CA PHE A 112 -2.06 14.14 -12.16
C PHE A 112 -3.46 14.70 -12.33
N ASP A 113 -3.91 15.67 -11.52
CA ASP A 113 -5.32 16.15 -11.50
C ASP A 113 -6.37 15.03 -11.35
N LEU A 114 -5.92 13.79 -11.10
CA LEU A 114 -6.74 12.61 -10.81
C LEU A 114 -7.42 12.76 -9.46
N SER A 115 -6.96 13.67 -8.62
CA SER A 115 -7.64 14.08 -7.40
C SER A 115 -9.10 14.46 -7.68
N PHE A 116 -9.43 15.13 -8.78
CA PHE A 116 -10.84 15.41 -9.12
C PHE A 116 -11.64 14.12 -9.36
N LEU A 117 -11.10 13.22 -10.18
CA LEU A 117 -11.75 11.95 -10.53
C LEU A 117 -11.86 11.01 -9.32
N LEU A 118 -10.81 10.92 -8.49
CA LEU A 118 -10.74 10.08 -7.30
C LEU A 118 -11.49 10.69 -6.09
N CYS A 119 -11.56 12.02 -5.95
CA CYS A 119 -12.31 12.70 -4.89
C CYS A 119 -13.83 12.73 -5.17
N ASP A 120 -14.27 12.77 -6.43
CA ASP A 120 -15.69 12.59 -6.74
C ASP A 120 -16.14 11.15 -6.43
N TYR A 121 -15.27 10.16 -6.68
CA TYR A 121 -15.48 8.80 -6.17
C TYR A 121 -15.47 8.73 -4.65
N ARG A 122 -14.72 9.58 -3.93
CA ARG A 122 -14.76 9.64 -2.45
C ARG A 122 -16.15 9.98 -1.93
N GLN A 123 -16.80 11.01 -2.50
CA GLN A 123 -18.14 11.41 -2.08
C GLN A 123 -19.17 10.33 -2.41
N ILE A 124 -19.03 9.68 -3.57
CA ILE A 124 -19.90 8.59 -4.01
C ILE A 124 -19.65 7.29 -3.21
N GLU A 125 -18.41 6.92 -2.93
CA GLU A 125 -18.04 5.77 -2.09
C GLU A 125 -18.37 6.01 -0.63
N GLU A 126 -18.19 7.22 -0.09
CA GLU A 126 -18.69 7.58 1.24
C GLU A 126 -20.22 7.40 1.29
N LEU A 127 -20.97 7.78 0.24
CA LEU A 127 -22.42 7.56 0.15
C LEU A 127 -22.82 6.06 -0.03
N ILE A 128 -21.96 5.25 -0.66
CA ILE A 128 -22.21 3.83 -0.98
C ILE A 128 -21.67 2.88 0.10
N HIS A 129 -20.65 3.28 0.87
CA HIS A 129 -20.08 2.44 1.92
C HIS A 129 -21.07 2.33 3.09
N PRO A 130 -21.29 1.11 3.64
CA PRO A 130 -22.10 0.90 4.84
C PRO A 130 -21.60 1.67 6.08
N ILE A 131 -20.40 2.26 6.00
CA ILE A 131 -19.71 3.01 7.05
C ILE A 131 -20.34 4.40 7.24
N ALA A 132 -20.76 5.09 6.17
CA ALA A 132 -21.41 6.41 6.31
C ALA A 132 -22.90 6.32 6.68
N GLN A 133 -23.52 5.15 6.47
CA GLN A 133 -24.95 4.95 6.72
C GLN A 133 -25.26 4.51 8.16
N LYS A 134 -24.26 4.30 9.01
CA LYS A 134 -24.48 4.03 10.43
C LYS A 134 -24.27 5.30 11.25
N PRO A 135 -25.29 5.80 11.97
CA PRO A 135 -25.07 6.86 12.94
C PRO A 135 -24.03 6.36 13.95
N VAL A 136 -23.03 7.20 14.22
CA VAL A 136 -22.02 6.97 15.25
C VAL A 136 -22.74 6.83 16.59
N ALA A 137 -23.04 5.60 16.97
CA ALA A 137 -23.37 5.30 18.35
C ALA A 137 -22.07 5.50 19.13
N VAL A 138 -22.01 6.60 19.89
CA VAL A 138 -21.00 6.88 20.91
C VAL A 138 -21.15 5.82 22.02
N ALA A 139 -20.72 4.59 21.73
CA ALA A 139 -20.76 3.45 22.63
C ALA A 139 -19.36 2.80 22.63
N GLY A 140 -18.45 3.43 23.36
CA GLY A 140 -17.06 2.96 23.48
C GLY A 140 -16.06 3.96 24.06
N SER A 141 -16.49 5.18 24.41
CA SER A 141 -15.64 6.25 24.97
C SER A 141 -15.15 6.00 26.41
N GLU A 142 -15.19 4.78 26.92
CA GLU A 142 -14.79 4.49 28.32
C GLU A 142 -13.33 4.02 28.45
N LEU A 143 -12.65 3.70 27.34
CA LEU A 143 -11.31 3.10 27.37
C LEU A 143 -10.16 4.01 26.94
N ASN A 144 -10.40 5.30 26.65
CA ASN A 144 -9.35 6.20 26.20
C ASN A 144 -9.36 7.57 26.92
N VAL A 145 -9.23 7.53 28.24
CA VAL A 145 -9.00 8.72 29.10
C VAL A 145 -7.77 9.53 28.63
N PHE A 146 -6.81 8.88 27.95
CA PHE A 146 -5.61 9.55 27.43
C PHE A 146 -5.85 10.34 26.13
N GLU A 147 -6.89 10.02 25.36
CA GLU A 147 -7.19 10.69 24.08
C GLU A 147 -7.82 12.08 24.32
N LEU A 148 -8.54 12.24 25.44
CA LEU A 148 -9.03 13.53 25.93
C LEU A 148 -7.90 14.49 26.35
N CYS A 149 -6.75 13.97 26.81
CA CYS A 149 -5.62 14.82 27.20
C CYS A 149 -4.83 15.39 26.00
N LEU A 150 -4.93 14.77 24.83
CA LEU A 150 -4.23 15.19 23.60
C LEU A 150 -5.08 16.10 22.69
N GLN A 151 -6.34 16.38 23.04
CA GLN A 151 -7.23 17.28 22.30
C GLN A 151 -6.85 18.78 22.39
N THR A 152 -5.61 19.10 22.75
CA THR A 152 -5.13 20.48 22.89
C THR A 152 -4.66 21.13 21.59
N ASP A 153 -4.47 20.35 20.51
CA ASP A 153 -4.20 20.93 19.19
C ASP A 153 -5.49 21.14 18.40
N LYS A 154 -5.96 22.39 18.46
CA LYS A 154 -7.02 22.95 17.63
C LYS A 154 -6.64 22.88 16.14
N ILE A 155 -6.95 21.76 15.48
CA ILE A 155 -7.23 21.58 14.04
C ILE A 155 -7.85 20.18 13.77
N ALA A 156 -7.94 19.26 14.73
CA ALA A 156 -8.61 17.96 14.54
C ALA A 156 -10.14 18.00 14.74
N PHE A 157 -10.82 19.04 14.26
CA PHE A 157 -12.29 19.05 14.19
C PHE A 157 -12.74 18.25 12.94
N MET A 158 -13.54 17.20 13.16
CA MET A 158 -14.31 16.45 12.16
C MET A 158 -13.56 15.43 11.28
N GLN A 159 -12.82 14.49 11.88
CA GLN A 159 -12.70 13.15 11.27
C GLN A 159 -13.48 12.14 12.12
N PRO A 160 -14.48 11.43 11.55
CA PRO A 160 -15.13 10.32 12.25
C PRO A 160 -14.05 9.32 12.67
N ALA A 161 -14.04 8.90 13.94
CA ALA A 161 -13.13 7.88 14.40
C ALA A 161 -13.32 6.61 13.54
N LEU A 162 -12.26 6.16 12.88
CA LEU A 162 -12.30 4.98 12.01
C LEU A 162 -12.83 3.76 12.80
N PRO A 163 -13.64 2.89 12.18
CA PRO A 163 -14.00 1.62 12.77
C PRO A 163 -12.74 0.85 13.20
N LEU A 164 -12.77 0.24 14.39
CA LEU A 164 -11.62 -0.50 14.94
C LEU A 164 -11.06 -1.54 13.96
N SER A 165 -11.92 -2.24 13.23
CA SER A 165 -11.50 -3.25 12.27
C SER A 165 -10.76 -2.66 11.07
N THR A 166 -11.14 -1.47 10.62
CA THR A 166 -10.41 -0.72 9.57
C THR A 166 -9.06 -0.23 10.10
N ALA A 167 -9.03 0.38 11.29
CA ALA A 167 -7.78 0.85 11.89
C ALA A 167 -6.77 -0.28 12.13
N LEU A 168 -7.26 -1.47 12.49
CA LEU A 168 -6.43 -2.67 12.63
C LEU A 168 -5.89 -3.18 11.28
N VAL A 169 -6.68 -3.15 10.21
CA VAL A 169 -6.21 -3.45 8.85
C VAL A 169 -5.13 -2.46 8.44
N ASP A 170 -5.36 -1.17 8.65
CA ASP A 170 -4.40 -0.11 8.30
C ASP A 170 -3.06 -0.29 9.03
N ALA A 171 -3.11 -0.53 10.35
CA ALA A 171 -1.90 -0.80 11.13
C ALA A 171 -1.20 -2.09 10.69
N SER A 172 -1.95 -3.12 10.32
CA SER A 172 -1.43 -4.39 9.79
C SER A 172 -0.72 -4.18 8.45
N VAL A 173 -1.35 -3.50 7.50
CA VAL A 173 -0.79 -3.18 6.18
C VAL A 173 0.52 -2.39 6.31
N MET A 174 0.55 -1.38 7.18
CA MET A 174 1.75 -0.58 7.43
C MET A 174 2.87 -1.41 8.09
N LEU A 175 2.54 -2.20 9.11
CA LEU A 175 3.53 -3.04 9.79
C LEU A 175 4.10 -4.11 8.86
N PHE A 176 3.27 -4.73 8.02
CA PHE A 176 3.74 -5.66 6.99
C PHE A 176 4.78 -5.01 6.09
N GLY A 177 4.47 -3.84 5.54
CA GLY A 177 5.37 -3.11 4.65
C GLY A 177 6.67 -2.69 5.33
N HIS A 178 6.59 -2.31 6.61
CA HIS A 178 7.74 -1.93 7.43
C HIS A 178 8.71 -3.10 7.70
N VAL A 179 8.19 -4.30 7.98
CA VAL A 179 9.03 -5.47 8.28
C VAL A 179 9.51 -6.20 7.04
N PHE A 180 8.79 -6.11 5.92
CA PHE A 180 9.06 -6.85 4.68
C PHE A 180 10.52 -6.80 4.20
N PRO A 181 11.21 -5.62 4.20
CA PRO A 181 12.62 -5.52 3.80
C PRO A 181 13.61 -6.35 4.62
N TYR A 182 13.20 -6.81 5.81
CA TYR A 182 14.03 -7.57 6.75
C TYR A 182 13.65 -9.06 6.79
N VAL A 183 12.53 -9.44 6.16
CA VAL A 183 12.09 -10.84 6.06
C VAL A 183 13.02 -11.61 5.13
N GLN A 184 13.33 -12.86 5.46
CA GLN A 184 14.16 -13.71 4.60
C GLN A 184 13.46 -14.00 3.26
N SER A 185 14.23 -14.04 2.16
CA SER A 185 13.73 -14.23 0.79
C SER A 185 12.72 -15.38 0.65
N LYS A 186 13.00 -16.56 1.24
CA LYS A 186 12.11 -17.72 1.19
C LYS A 186 10.72 -17.42 1.74
N HIS A 187 10.62 -16.69 2.85
CA HIS A 187 9.35 -16.33 3.45
C HIS A 187 8.62 -15.25 2.64
N ARG A 188 9.34 -14.30 2.03
CA ARG A 188 8.73 -13.32 1.13
C ARG A 188 8.01 -14.01 -0.03
N VAL A 189 8.64 -14.99 -0.68
CA VAL A 189 8.04 -15.76 -1.78
C VAL A 189 6.74 -16.44 -1.31
N GLN A 190 6.80 -17.16 -0.19
CA GLN A 190 5.64 -17.84 0.39
C GLN A 190 4.48 -16.88 0.70
N MET A 191 4.77 -15.67 1.18
CA MET A 191 3.77 -14.66 1.48
C MET A 191 3.13 -14.12 0.19
N MET A 192 3.91 -13.89 -0.87
CA MET A 192 3.37 -13.46 -2.16
C MET A 192 2.50 -14.54 -2.81
N GLU A 193 2.94 -15.79 -2.76
CA GLU A 193 2.16 -16.95 -3.24
C GLU A 193 0.84 -17.08 -2.47
N HIS A 194 0.90 -16.93 -1.14
CA HIS A 194 -0.29 -16.93 -0.30
C HIS A 194 -1.30 -15.84 -0.68
N PHE A 195 -0.83 -14.61 -0.97
CA PHE A 195 -1.72 -13.54 -1.43
C PHE A 195 -2.39 -13.86 -2.77
N VAL A 196 -1.64 -14.44 -3.71
CA VAL A 196 -2.18 -14.91 -5.00
C VAL A 196 -3.31 -15.92 -4.75
N ASP A 197 -3.10 -16.89 -3.84
CA ASP A 197 -4.09 -17.91 -3.52
C ASP A 197 -5.33 -17.33 -2.84
N CYS A 198 -5.15 -16.45 -1.84
CA CYS A 198 -6.26 -15.75 -1.18
C CYS A 198 -7.13 -14.98 -2.18
N ILE A 199 -6.52 -14.24 -3.10
CA ILE A 199 -7.25 -13.45 -4.10
C ILE A 199 -8.00 -14.36 -5.08
N LYS A 200 -7.39 -15.49 -5.50
CA LYS A 200 -8.02 -16.45 -6.42
C LYS A 200 -9.25 -17.14 -5.83
N GLN A 201 -9.25 -17.38 -4.53
CA GLN A 201 -10.36 -18.04 -3.83
C GLN A 201 -11.58 -17.12 -3.66
N LEU A 202 -11.41 -15.81 -3.80
CA LEU A 202 -12.46 -14.81 -3.61
C LEU A 202 -13.03 -14.34 -4.95
N LYS A 203 -14.27 -13.81 -4.92
CA LYS A 203 -14.96 -13.23 -6.09
C LYS A 203 -15.68 -11.94 -5.71
N GLY A 204 -15.91 -11.08 -6.71
CA GLY A 204 -16.70 -9.86 -6.56
C GLY A 204 -16.10 -8.87 -5.56
N ALA A 205 -16.94 -8.22 -4.75
CA ALA A 205 -16.51 -7.17 -3.81
C ALA A 205 -15.48 -7.65 -2.77
N LYS A 206 -15.57 -8.93 -2.34
CA LYS A 206 -14.59 -9.52 -1.40
C LYS A 206 -13.20 -9.61 -2.03
N GLN A 207 -13.14 -10.03 -3.29
CA GLN A 207 -11.89 -10.10 -4.04
C GLN A 207 -11.28 -8.72 -4.20
N ALA A 208 -12.08 -7.72 -4.61
CA ALA A 208 -11.62 -6.35 -4.75
C ALA A 208 -11.09 -5.76 -3.44
N THR A 209 -11.73 -6.08 -2.30
CA THR A 209 -11.28 -5.61 -0.97
C THR A 209 -9.92 -6.21 -0.60
N VAL A 210 -9.75 -7.54 -0.74
CA VAL A 210 -8.47 -8.19 -0.44
C VAL A 210 -7.38 -7.74 -1.41
N GLN A 211 -7.71 -7.54 -2.70
CA GLN A 211 -6.77 -6.96 -3.67
C GLN A 211 -6.31 -5.55 -3.22
N GLY A 212 -7.22 -4.70 -2.75
CA GLY A 212 -6.91 -3.37 -2.22
C GLY A 212 -5.98 -3.40 -1.02
N ASN A 213 -6.27 -4.26 -0.05
CA ASN A 213 -5.43 -4.45 1.13
C ASN A 213 -4.03 -4.97 0.75
N VAL A 214 -3.96 -6.01 -0.09
CA VAL A 214 -2.70 -6.64 -0.52
C VAL A 214 -1.86 -5.67 -1.33
N VAL A 215 -2.45 -4.97 -2.31
CA VAL A 215 -1.67 -4.04 -3.15
C VAL A 215 -1.10 -2.90 -2.33
N LEU A 216 -1.84 -2.41 -1.33
CA LEU A 216 -1.33 -1.37 -0.45
C LEU A 216 -0.19 -1.88 0.44
N ALA A 217 -0.31 -3.10 0.99
CA ALA A 217 0.78 -3.75 1.71
C ALA A 217 2.04 -3.87 0.84
N LEU A 218 1.88 -4.23 -0.45
CA LEU A 218 2.98 -4.25 -1.41
C LEU A 218 3.57 -2.87 -1.67
N ILE A 219 2.75 -1.84 -1.86
CA ILE A 219 3.24 -0.46 -2.06
C ILE A 219 4.10 -0.03 -0.87
N TRP A 220 3.64 -0.25 0.37
CA TRP A 220 4.41 0.05 1.56
C TRP A 220 5.71 -0.76 1.63
N SER A 221 5.68 -2.06 1.32
CA SER A 221 6.88 -2.90 1.24
C SER A 221 7.91 -2.39 0.25
N LEU A 222 7.48 -2.08 -0.98
CA LEU A 222 8.35 -1.63 -2.06
C LEU A 222 8.89 -0.22 -1.77
N LYS A 223 8.07 0.65 -1.19
CA LYS A 223 8.50 1.97 -0.70
C LYS A 223 9.58 1.84 0.37
N ASN A 224 9.37 1.01 1.40
CA ASN A 224 10.37 0.83 2.47
C ASN A 224 11.67 0.21 1.95
N LEU A 225 11.61 -0.72 0.99
CA LEU A 225 12.79 -1.23 0.28
C LEU A 225 13.54 -0.08 -0.43
N ALA A 226 12.84 0.72 -1.22
CA ALA A 226 13.43 1.83 -1.97
C ALA A 226 14.04 2.90 -1.04
N ASP A 227 13.31 3.32 0.00
CA ASP A 227 13.76 4.31 0.98
C ASP A 227 15.00 3.81 1.75
N SER A 228 15.07 2.50 1.99
CA SER A 228 16.25 1.84 2.59
C SER A 228 17.38 1.56 1.60
N LYS A 229 17.22 1.93 0.32
CA LYS A 229 18.16 1.62 -0.78
C LYS A 229 18.45 0.13 -0.92
N LEU A 230 17.44 -0.70 -0.66
CA LEU A 230 17.48 -2.14 -0.80
C LEU A 230 16.77 -2.55 -2.11
N SER A 231 17.24 -3.65 -2.70
CA SER A 231 16.61 -4.27 -3.88
C SER A 231 16.02 -5.63 -3.51
N LEU A 232 15.08 -6.10 -4.32
CA LEU A 232 14.60 -7.47 -4.24
C LEU A 232 15.67 -8.46 -4.71
N GLU A 233 15.60 -9.69 -4.21
CA GLU A 233 16.58 -10.71 -4.56
C GLU A 233 16.46 -11.11 -6.04
N LYS A 234 17.61 -11.19 -6.72
CA LYS A 234 17.70 -11.69 -8.10
C LYS A 234 17.41 -13.19 -8.20
N SER A 235 17.73 -13.95 -7.15
CA SER A 235 17.56 -15.40 -7.12
C SER A 235 16.18 -15.78 -6.56
N GLY A 236 15.41 -16.52 -7.35
CA GLY A 236 14.10 -17.05 -6.96
C GLY A 236 12.94 -16.35 -7.66
N ASN A 237 11.75 -16.91 -7.51
CA ASN A 237 10.56 -16.49 -8.27
C ASN A 237 9.89 -15.22 -7.68
N LEU A 238 10.51 -14.52 -6.73
CA LEU A 238 9.86 -13.41 -6.01
C LEU A 238 9.46 -12.27 -6.94
N LEU A 239 10.39 -11.82 -7.78
CA LEU A 239 10.16 -10.75 -8.76
C LEU A 239 9.00 -11.10 -9.71
N ASP A 240 9.02 -12.30 -10.26
CA ASP A 240 7.99 -12.80 -11.15
C ASP A 240 6.64 -12.92 -10.45
N THR A 241 6.60 -13.44 -9.23
CA THR A 241 5.37 -13.57 -8.44
C THR A 241 4.77 -12.20 -8.12
N VAL A 242 5.59 -11.22 -7.72
CA VAL A 242 5.11 -9.85 -7.46
C VAL A 242 4.62 -9.20 -8.75
N LEU A 243 5.37 -9.36 -9.85
CA LEU A 243 4.97 -8.83 -11.16
C LEU A 243 3.65 -9.42 -11.64
N GLN A 244 3.48 -10.74 -11.54
CA GLN A 244 2.23 -11.42 -11.89
C GLN A 244 1.07 -10.96 -11.01
N LEU A 245 1.30 -10.87 -9.68
CA LEU A 245 0.31 -10.44 -8.71
C LEU A 245 -0.19 -9.02 -9.05
N VAL A 246 0.72 -8.06 -9.23
CA VAL A 246 0.37 -6.68 -9.56
C VAL A 246 -0.29 -6.57 -10.94
N THR A 247 0.27 -7.25 -11.96
CA THR A 247 -0.27 -7.25 -13.33
C THR A 247 -1.69 -7.80 -13.38
N SER A 248 -2.00 -8.81 -12.56
CA SER A 248 -3.35 -9.38 -12.48
C SER A 248 -4.42 -8.42 -11.95
N MET A 249 -4.02 -7.34 -11.25
CA MET A 249 -4.92 -6.33 -10.70
C MET A 249 -5.13 -5.12 -11.62
N LEU A 250 -4.27 -4.91 -12.62
CA LEU A 250 -4.40 -3.81 -13.59
C LEU A 250 -5.72 -3.77 -14.39
N PRO A 251 -6.35 -4.89 -14.78
CA PRO A 251 -7.62 -4.85 -15.53
C PRO A 251 -8.86 -4.73 -14.62
N CYS A 252 -8.71 -4.42 -13.32
CA CYS A 252 -9.84 -4.34 -12.39
C CYS A 252 -10.80 -3.18 -12.71
N SER A 253 -12.06 -3.30 -12.29
CA SER A 253 -13.10 -2.30 -12.52
C SER A 253 -12.99 -1.05 -11.63
N SER A 254 -12.48 -1.20 -10.40
CA SER A 254 -12.25 -0.07 -9.48
C SER A 254 -11.09 0.77 -9.97
N VAL A 255 -11.33 2.07 -10.16
CA VAL A 255 -10.31 3.04 -10.59
C VAL A 255 -9.21 3.18 -9.53
N VAL A 256 -9.59 3.22 -8.25
CA VAL A 256 -8.67 3.32 -7.11
C VAL A 256 -7.74 2.12 -7.06
N LEU A 257 -8.30 0.90 -7.11
CA LEU A 257 -7.50 -0.34 -7.10
C LEU A 257 -6.59 -0.42 -8.32
N ARG A 258 -7.07 0.00 -9.49
CA ARG A 258 -6.29 0.03 -10.73
C ARG A 258 -5.09 0.95 -10.62
N TYR A 259 -5.28 2.14 -10.06
CA TYR A 259 -4.19 3.09 -9.83
C TYR A 259 -3.19 2.53 -8.82
N ALA A 260 -3.65 1.97 -7.69
CA ALA A 260 -2.76 1.35 -6.72
C ALA A 260 -1.95 0.18 -7.30
N ALA A 261 -2.55 -0.63 -8.16
CA ALA A 261 -1.82 -1.67 -8.90
C ALA A 261 -0.77 -1.07 -9.84
N ALA A 262 -1.10 -0.03 -10.60
CA ALA A 262 -0.15 0.67 -11.46
C ALA A 262 1.01 1.29 -10.68
N GLU A 263 0.73 1.84 -9.50
CA GLU A 263 1.74 2.37 -8.60
C GLU A 263 2.67 1.26 -8.08
N ALA A 264 2.12 0.16 -7.58
CA ALA A 264 2.90 -0.99 -7.13
C ALA A 264 3.80 -1.52 -8.26
N PHE A 265 3.31 -1.49 -9.49
CA PHE A 265 4.05 -1.86 -10.69
C PHE A 265 5.25 -0.92 -10.90
N GLY A 266 5.05 0.39 -10.78
CA GLY A 266 6.14 1.36 -10.89
C GLY A 266 7.18 1.22 -9.77
N ARG A 267 6.74 1.07 -8.52
CA ARG A 267 7.64 0.89 -7.37
C ARG A 267 8.41 -0.43 -7.42
N LEU A 268 7.83 -1.48 -8.01
CA LEU A 268 8.55 -2.73 -8.26
C LEU A 268 9.76 -2.49 -9.16
N ALA A 269 9.62 -1.66 -10.19
CA ALA A 269 10.74 -1.30 -11.06
C ALA A 269 11.85 -0.51 -10.34
N GLN A 270 11.50 0.25 -9.29
CA GLN A 270 12.47 1.00 -8.47
C GLN A 270 13.40 0.09 -7.66
N VAL A 271 12.87 -1.04 -7.19
CA VAL A 271 13.59 -2.00 -6.34
C VAL A 271 14.05 -3.24 -7.11
N ALA A 272 13.83 -3.27 -8.42
CA ALA A 272 14.30 -4.32 -9.30
C ALA A 272 15.84 -4.30 -9.35
N PRO A 273 16.52 -5.46 -9.22
CA PRO A 273 17.97 -5.51 -9.20
C PRO A 273 18.62 -5.31 -10.58
N GLU A 274 17.87 -5.51 -11.67
CA GLU A 274 18.42 -5.57 -13.03
C GLU A 274 17.60 -4.76 -14.05
N PRO A 275 18.25 -4.01 -14.97
CA PRO A 275 17.57 -3.29 -16.03
C PRO A 275 16.78 -4.17 -17.01
N GLN A 276 17.19 -5.43 -17.21
CA GLN A 276 16.49 -6.37 -18.07
C GLN A 276 15.07 -6.64 -17.59
N PHE A 277 14.89 -6.77 -16.27
CA PHE A 277 13.57 -6.98 -15.67
C PHE A 277 12.65 -5.79 -15.92
N ILE A 278 13.17 -4.55 -15.85
CA ILE A 278 12.40 -3.34 -16.17
C ILE A 278 11.97 -3.37 -17.65
N ALA A 279 12.84 -3.81 -18.56
CA ALA A 279 12.48 -3.96 -19.96
C ALA A 279 11.36 -4.99 -20.18
N GLU A 280 11.39 -6.11 -19.46
CA GLU A 280 10.34 -7.13 -19.50
C GLU A 280 9.00 -6.58 -18.99
N MET A 281 9.01 -5.84 -17.88
CA MET A 281 7.81 -5.14 -17.36
C MET A 281 7.19 -4.22 -18.41
N VAL A 282 8.01 -3.43 -19.11
CA VAL A 282 7.57 -2.56 -20.20
C VAL A 282 6.95 -3.38 -21.34
N GLN A 283 7.59 -4.47 -21.76
CA GLN A 283 7.07 -5.33 -22.84
C GLN A 283 5.73 -5.98 -22.48
N ILE A 284 5.57 -6.50 -21.26
CA ILE A 284 4.31 -7.09 -20.79
C ILE A 284 3.17 -6.08 -20.95
N SER A 285 3.40 -4.82 -20.58
CA SER A 285 2.39 -3.77 -20.73
C SER A 285 2.13 -3.41 -22.19
N TYR A 286 3.15 -3.34 -23.04
CA TYR A 286 2.94 -3.10 -24.47
C TYR A 286 2.15 -4.20 -25.16
N ASP A 287 2.46 -5.46 -24.88
CA ASP A 287 1.75 -6.59 -25.47
C ASP A 287 0.27 -6.55 -25.08
N LYS A 288 -0.03 -6.23 -23.81
CA LYS A 288 -1.41 -6.04 -23.36
C LYS A 288 -2.10 -4.86 -24.04
N LEU A 289 -1.42 -3.73 -24.23
CA LEU A 289 -1.98 -2.57 -24.93
C LEU A 289 -2.24 -2.83 -26.42
N LYS A 290 -1.45 -3.70 -27.07
CA LYS A 290 -1.64 -4.11 -28.47
C LYS A 290 -2.77 -5.12 -28.63
N LEU A 291 -2.83 -6.11 -27.73
CA LEU A 291 -3.72 -7.26 -27.85
C LEU A 291 -5.13 -6.98 -27.31
N CYS A 292 -5.24 -6.21 -26.22
CA CYS A 292 -6.49 -5.98 -25.51
C CYS A 292 -7.14 -4.66 -25.95
N ARG A 293 -8.45 -4.69 -26.19
CA ARG A 293 -9.24 -3.51 -26.60
C ARG A 293 -10.12 -2.96 -25.48
N ASP A 294 -10.25 -3.67 -24.37
CA ASP A 294 -11.08 -3.24 -23.24
C ASP A 294 -10.48 -2.04 -22.52
N ALA A 295 -11.35 -1.12 -22.09
CA ALA A 295 -10.95 0.15 -21.50
C ALA A 295 -10.19 -0.03 -20.18
N ASN A 296 -10.54 -1.03 -19.36
CA ASN A 296 -9.94 -1.26 -18.06
C ASN A 296 -8.48 -1.71 -18.18
N THR A 297 -8.22 -2.75 -18.98
CA THR A 297 -6.86 -3.24 -19.26
C THR A 297 -6.01 -2.15 -19.91
N ARG A 298 -6.55 -1.44 -20.91
CA ARG A 298 -5.82 -0.36 -21.58
C ARG A 298 -5.45 0.76 -20.62
N THR A 299 -6.39 1.21 -19.78
CA THR A 299 -6.11 2.24 -18.77
C THR A 299 -5.10 1.75 -17.74
N GLY A 300 -5.26 0.51 -17.23
CA GLY A 300 -4.39 -0.04 -16.20
C GLY A 300 -2.94 -0.15 -16.64
N HIS A 301 -2.69 -0.74 -17.82
CA HIS A 301 -1.33 -0.86 -18.37
C HIS A 301 -0.74 0.49 -18.78
N SER A 302 -1.58 1.44 -19.19
CA SER A 302 -1.10 2.80 -19.47
C SER A 302 -0.63 3.53 -18.21
N LEU A 303 -1.40 3.42 -17.12
CA LEU A 303 -1.02 3.94 -15.81
C LEU A 303 0.26 3.25 -15.30
N ALA A 304 0.36 1.93 -15.44
CA ALA A 304 1.52 1.16 -15.01
C ALA A 304 2.81 1.63 -15.70
N LEU A 305 2.75 1.88 -17.02
CA LEU A 305 3.90 2.38 -17.78
C LEU A 305 4.39 3.75 -17.30
N GLY A 306 3.49 4.70 -17.00
CA GLY A 306 3.98 5.99 -16.52
C GLY A 306 4.38 5.99 -15.04
N CYS A 307 3.79 5.17 -14.18
CA CYS A 307 4.33 4.94 -12.84
C CYS A 307 5.76 4.35 -12.94
N LEU A 308 5.98 3.39 -13.83
CA LEU A 308 7.32 2.85 -14.10
C LEU A 308 8.31 3.94 -14.53
N HIS A 309 7.95 4.77 -15.52
CA HIS A 309 8.81 5.86 -15.97
C HIS A 309 9.03 6.96 -14.91
N ARG A 310 8.05 7.18 -14.02
CA ARG A 310 8.19 8.09 -12.87
C ARG A 310 9.31 7.63 -11.93
N TYR A 311 9.37 6.35 -11.58
CA TYR A 311 10.33 5.84 -10.61
C TYR A 311 11.71 5.52 -11.20
N VAL A 312 11.77 5.05 -12.45
CA VAL A 312 13.02 4.64 -13.09
C VAL A 312 13.71 5.80 -13.82
N GLY A 313 12.95 6.84 -14.19
CA GLY A 313 13.45 8.00 -14.93
C GLY A 313 13.96 7.69 -16.33
N GLY A 314 14.28 8.73 -17.11
CA GLY A 314 14.71 8.56 -18.51
C GLY A 314 16.13 7.99 -18.71
N LEU A 315 16.96 7.92 -17.66
CA LEU A 315 18.37 7.51 -17.79
C LEU A 315 18.53 5.99 -17.94
N ALA A 316 17.65 5.20 -17.32
CA ALA A 316 17.67 3.73 -17.46
C ALA A 316 16.79 3.22 -18.62
N SER A 317 15.85 4.04 -19.11
CA SER A 317 14.86 3.62 -20.12
C SER A 317 14.77 4.53 -21.36
N GLY A 318 15.76 5.38 -21.64
CA GLY A 318 15.64 6.45 -22.66
C GLY A 318 15.06 6.03 -24.02
N HIS A 319 15.47 4.89 -24.58
CA HIS A 319 14.88 4.38 -25.83
C HIS A 319 13.45 3.85 -25.66
N GLN A 320 13.13 3.25 -24.49
CA GLN A 320 11.80 2.74 -24.18
C GLN A 320 10.82 3.87 -23.86
N LEU A 321 11.31 5.02 -23.39
CA LEU A 321 10.51 6.19 -23.10
C LEU A 321 9.88 6.74 -24.39
N ASP A 322 10.66 6.93 -25.47
CA ASP A 322 10.18 7.39 -26.78
C ASP A 322 9.05 6.50 -27.35
N VAL A 323 9.21 5.19 -27.21
CA VAL A 323 8.19 4.20 -27.62
C VAL A 323 6.96 4.31 -26.71
N SER A 324 7.13 4.50 -25.41
CA SER A 324 6.01 4.65 -24.46
C SER A 324 5.22 5.91 -24.78
N VAL A 325 5.88 7.04 -25.07
CA VAL A 325 5.21 8.28 -25.51
C VAL A 325 4.34 8.01 -26.72
N SER A 326 4.93 7.35 -27.72
CA SER A 326 4.29 7.15 -29.02
C SER A 326 3.06 6.25 -28.89
N VAL A 327 3.17 5.17 -28.10
CA VAL A 327 2.04 4.28 -27.80
C VAL A 327 0.97 5.01 -27.01
N LEU A 328 1.32 5.71 -25.91
CA LEU A 328 0.34 6.41 -25.08
C LEU A 328 -0.36 7.55 -25.84
N LEU A 329 0.37 8.28 -26.68
CA LEU A 329 -0.20 9.33 -27.54
C LEU A 329 -1.17 8.75 -28.57
N ALA A 330 -0.81 7.65 -29.23
CA ALA A 330 -1.71 6.96 -30.16
C ALA A 330 -2.98 6.47 -29.46
N LEU A 331 -2.87 5.98 -28.22
CA LEU A 331 -4.02 5.58 -27.42
C LEU A 331 -4.86 6.79 -26.96
N ALA A 332 -4.25 7.94 -26.67
CA ALA A 332 -4.96 9.17 -26.31
C ALA A 332 -5.78 9.74 -27.50
N GLN A 333 -5.31 9.51 -28.72
CA GLN A 333 -5.99 9.92 -29.95
C GLN A 333 -7.13 8.96 -30.36
N ASP A 334 -7.26 7.81 -29.70
CA ASP A 334 -8.29 6.81 -30.00
C ASP A 334 -9.66 7.22 -29.43
N THR A 335 -10.57 7.65 -30.32
CA THR A 335 -11.92 8.15 -29.98
C THR A 335 -12.90 7.06 -29.57
N SER A 336 -12.50 5.79 -29.54
CA SER A 336 -13.38 4.68 -29.16
C SER A 336 -13.82 4.71 -27.69
N SER A 337 -13.08 5.39 -26.81
CA SER A 337 -13.45 5.54 -25.39
C SER A 337 -12.99 6.87 -24.81
N GLN A 338 -13.94 7.80 -24.62
CA GLN A 338 -13.68 9.13 -24.04
C GLN A 338 -13.01 9.06 -22.65
N HIS A 339 -13.35 8.06 -21.85
CA HIS A 339 -12.75 7.85 -20.53
C HIS A 339 -11.26 7.47 -20.61
N VAL A 340 -10.88 6.65 -21.60
CA VAL A 340 -9.48 6.26 -21.84
C VAL A 340 -8.69 7.46 -22.36
N GLN A 341 -9.28 8.25 -23.26
CA GLN A 341 -8.66 9.46 -23.80
C GLN A 341 -8.31 10.49 -22.73
N VAL A 342 -9.26 10.85 -21.86
CA VAL A 342 -9.04 11.88 -20.83
C VAL A 342 -7.94 11.45 -19.86
N ILE A 343 -7.98 10.21 -19.37
CA ILE A 343 -6.97 9.70 -18.43
C ILE A 343 -5.59 9.67 -19.08
N LEU A 344 -5.49 9.16 -20.31
CA LEU A 344 -4.22 9.11 -21.04
C LEU A 344 -3.66 10.49 -21.35
N PHE A 345 -4.52 11.44 -21.72
CA PHE A 345 -4.10 12.79 -22.07
C PHE A 345 -3.52 13.53 -20.87
N ILE A 346 -4.24 13.51 -19.75
CA ILE A 346 -3.77 14.04 -18.46
C ILE A 346 -2.44 13.38 -18.06
N PHE A 347 -2.32 12.07 -18.26
CA PHE A 347 -1.16 11.30 -17.86
C PHE A 347 0.09 11.55 -18.73
N VAL A 348 -0.05 11.65 -20.05
CA VAL A 348 1.04 12.03 -20.98
C VAL A 348 1.52 13.45 -20.68
N CYS A 349 0.61 14.36 -20.35
CA CYS A 349 0.94 15.74 -19.99
C CYS A 349 1.65 15.87 -18.63
N CYS A 350 1.29 15.07 -17.62
CA CYS A 350 1.82 15.24 -16.27
C CYS A 350 3.08 14.42 -15.96
N ASN A 351 3.13 13.12 -16.27
CA ASN A 351 4.26 12.24 -15.89
C ASN A 351 5.45 12.41 -16.83
N MET A 352 5.15 12.53 -18.11
CA MET A 352 6.14 12.45 -19.16
C MET A 352 6.85 13.78 -19.39
N PHE A 353 6.16 14.90 -19.13
CA PHE A 353 6.74 16.22 -19.14
C PHE A 353 7.74 16.42 -17.99
N PHE A 354 7.49 15.83 -16.81
CA PHE A 354 8.45 15.82 -15.70
C PHE A 354 9.69 14.98 -16.01
N ALA A 355 9.52 13.78 -16.60
CA ALA A 355 10.63 12.94 -17.05
C ALA A 355 11.48 13.63 -18.15
N CYS A 356 10.85 14.34 -19.08
CA CYS A 356 11.54 15.12 -20.12
C CYS A 356 12.16 16.43 -19.59
N SER A 357 11.58 17.08 -18.58
CA SER A 357 12.10 18.33 -18.01
C SER A 357 13.41 18.11 -17.26
N PHE A 358 13.55 16.99 -16.56
CA PHE A 358 14.84 16.57 -15.99
C PHE A 358 15.89 16.28 -17.08
N PHE A 359 15.47 15.73 -18.21
CA PHE A 359 16.36 15.47 -19.36
C PHE A 359 16.84 16.75 -20.06
N ARG A 360 15.99 17.79 -20.15
CA ARG A 360 16.38 19.10 -20.70
C ARG A 360 17.27 19.91 -19.77
N PHE A 361 17.07 19.85 -18.45
CA PHE A 361 17.98 20.49 -17.49
C PHE A 361 19.34 19.81 -17.41
N GLY A 362 19.40 18.47 -17.51
CA GLY A 362 20.66 17.71 -17.56
C GLY A 362 21.53 18.00 -18.80
N ARG A 363 20.93 18.42 -19.92
CA ARG A 363 21.68 18.91 -21.10
C ARG A 363 22.10 20.37 -21.02
N CYS A 364 21.50 21.19 -20.16
CA CYS A 364 21.95 22.57 -19.93
C CYS A 364 23.15 22.67 -18.98
N ILE A 365 23.37 21.68 -18.10
CA ILE A 365 24.50 21.71 -17.13
C ILE A 365 25.83 21.23 -17.72
N ARG A 366 25.87 20.77 -18.98
CA ARG A 366 27.13 20.50 -19.72
C ARG A 366 27.52 21.58 -20.74
N CYS A 367 26.80 22.71 -20.76
CA CYS A 367 27.12 23.88 -21.58
C CYS A 367 27.04 25.19 -20.78
N VAL A 368 27.49 25.18 -19.52
CA VAL A 368 27.91 26.37 -18.76
C VAL A 368 29.23 26.06 -18.08
#